data_AF-A0A151JT71-F1
#
_entry.id   AF-A0A151JT71-F1
#
_cell.length_a   1.000
_cell.length_b   1.000
_cell.length_c   1.000
_cell.angle_alpha   90.00
_cell.angle_beta   90.00
_cell.angle_gamma   90.00
#
_symmetry.space_group_name_H-M   'P 1'
#
loop_
_entity.id
_entity.type
_entity.pdbx_description
1 polymer ?
#
loop_
_entity_poly.entity_id
_entity_poly.type
_entity_poly.pdbx_seq_one_letter_code
_entity_poly.pdbx_strand_id
1 'polypeptide(L)'
;MIKQAYPDVALARSGVFRWHQAFLEGREEVADEDRAGRPSTSTNTDNVTRVHKVLNSDRRLSIRLIAQMLNLPKSVVHDIVTEHLNMRKVSHRLSCEQLPDQGRHPNASAAALQPRCGPPGLFFVSSPEKADERQAF
;
A
#
# COMPACT_ATOMS: atom_id res chain seq x y z
N MET A 1 49.14 3.79 8.29
CA MET A 1 48.95 4.33 6.94
C MET A 1 47.65 5.13 6.78
N ILE A 2 46.44 4.55 6.86
CA ILE A 2 45.20 5.33 6.63
C ILE A 2 45.01 6.49 7.62
N LYS A 3 45.24 6.27 8.92
CA LYS A 3 45.20 7.33 9.95
C LYS A 3 46.25 8.43 9.77
N GLN A 4 47.30 8.16 9.02
CA GLN A 4 48.36 9.14 8.76
C GLN A 4 48.00 10.07 7.60
N ALA A 5 47.18 9.59 6.65
CA ALA A 5 46.64 10.40 5.56
C ALA A 5 45.33 11.11 5.95
N TYR A 6 44.49 10.48 6.78
CA TYR A 6 43.17 10.99 7.18
C TYR A 6 42.97 10.86 8.70
N PRO A 7 43.62 11.72 9.52
CA PRO A 7 43.60 11.57 10.97
C PRO A 7 42.20 11.68 11.59
N ASP A 8 41.36 12.58 11.07
CA ASP A 8 40.07 12.94 11.70
C ASP A 8 38.88 12.13 11.17
N VAL A 9 39.04 11.44 10.04
CA VAL A 9 37.95 10.75 9.33
C VAL A 9 38.21 9.25 9.16
N ALA A 10 39.39 8.77 9.56
CA ALA A 10 39.74 7.35 9.44
C ALA A 10 38.84 6.47 10.30
N LEU A 11 38.34 5.39 9.69
CA LEU A 11 37.60 4.35 10.39
C LEU A 11 38.40 3.77 11.56
N ALA A 12 37.69 3.40 12.62
CA ALA A 12 38.26 2.62 13.71
C ALA A 12 38.78 1.27 13.19
N ARG A 13 39.73 0.67 13.93
CA ARG A 13 40.35 -0.61 13.56
C ARG A 13 39.31 -1.70 13.25
N SER A 14 38.25 -1.80 14.07
CA SER A 14 37.15 -2.75 13.86
C SER A 14 36.42 -2.56 12.53
N GLY A 15 36.16 -1.31 12.12
CA GLY A 15 35.53 -1.01 10.84
C GLY A 15 36.40 -1.43 9.64
N VAL A 16 37.72 -1.24 9.75
CA VAL A 16 38.67 -1.67 8.71
C VAL A 16 38.68 -3.20 8.58
N PHE A 17 38.70 -3.94 9.70
CA PHE A 17 38.67 -5.40 9.66
C PHE A 17 37.35 -5.94 9.11
N ARG A 18 36.21 -5.32 9.46
CA ARG A 18 34.90 -5.68 8.90
C ARG A 18 34.87 -5.55 7.38
N TRP A 19 35.33 -4.41 6.85
CA TRP A 19 35.40 -4.20 5.40
C TRP A 19 36.40 -5.14 4.73
N HIS A 20 37.58 -5.34 5.33
CA HIS A 20 38.57 -6.28 4.81
C HIS A 20 38.01 -7.70 4.69
N GLN A 21 37.26 -8.16 5.70
CA GLN A 21 36.60 -9.46 5.65
C GLN A 21 35.51 -9.50 4.56
N ALA A 22 34.66 -8.48 4.46
CA ALA A 22 33.63 -8.43 3.41
C ALA A 22 34.23 -8.47 2.00
N PHE A 23 35.36 -7.81 1.76
CA PHE A 23 36.06 -7.88 0.48
C PHE A 23 36.66 -9.26 0.20
N LEU A 24 37.17 -9.96 1.22
CA LEU A 24 37.63 -11.35 1.08
C LEU A 24 36.47 -12.32 0.78
N GLU A 25 35.28 -12.02 1.28
CA GLU A 25 34.04 -12.76 1.01
C GLU A 25 33.45 -12.45 -0.38
N GLY A 26 34.11 -11.59 -1.18
CA GLY A 26 33.74 -11.30 -2.56
C GLY A 26 32.75 -10.14 -2.73
N ARG A 27 32.51 -9.33 -1.69
CA ARG A 27 31.73 -8.10 -1.82
C ARG A 27 32.50 -7.08 -2.65
N GLU A 28 31.91 -6.56 -3.73
CA GLU A 28 32.51 -5.51 -4.56
C GLU A 28 31.90 -4.12 -4.27
N GLU A 29 30.70 -4.07 -3.69
CA GLU A 29 29.96 -2.83 -3.46
C GLU A 29 30.33 -2.16 -2.13
N VAL A 30 30.58 -0.84 -2.20
CA VAL A 30 30.92 0.01 -1.04
C VAL A 30 29.66 0.62 -0.41
N ALA A 31 28.50 0.56 -1.08
CA ALA A 31 27.24 1.04 -0.54
C ALA A 31 26.83 0.24 0.70
N ASP A 32 26.06 0.86 1.60
CA ASP A 32 25.44 0.15 2.72
C ASP A 32 24.52 -0.95 2.19
N GLU A 33 24.54 -2.11 2.84
CA GLU A 33 23.52 -3.15 2.59
C GLU A 33 22.13 -2.64 2.97
N ASP A 34 21.10 -3.26 2.39
CA ASP A 34 19.72 -3.04 2.78
C ASP A 34 19.59 -3.17 4.29
N ARG A 35 19.30 -2.04 4.93
CA ARG A 35 19.10 -2.02 6.38
C ARG A 35 17.82 -2.77 6.66
N ALA A 36 17.92 -3.86 7.42
CA ALA A 36 16.77 -4.49 8.02
C ALA A 36 16.04 -3.45 8.89
N GLY A 37 14.94 -2.90 8.35
CA GLY A 37 14.06 -2.01 9.08
C GLY A 37 13.36 -2.77 10.22
N ARG A 38 12.68 -2.03 11.10
CA ARG A 38 11.83 -2.66 12.12
C ARG A 38 10.72 -3.43 11.40
N PRO A 39 10.61 -4.77 11.55
CA PRO A 39 9.45 -5.47 11.03
C PRO A 39 8.22 -4.94 11.76
N SER A 40 7.20 -4.49 11.01
CA SER A 40 5.93 -4.06 11.61
C SER A 40 5.36 -5.24 12.39
N THR A 41 5.26 -5.11 13.71
CA THR A 41 4.86 -6.18 14.65
C THR A 41 3.38 -6.58 14.51
N SER A 42 2.70 -6.13 13.46
CA SER A 42 1.25 -6.28 13.29
C SER A 42 0.83 -7.27 12.20
N THR A 43 1.79 -7.72 11.39
CA THR A 43 1.55 -8.61 10.26
C THR A 43 1.53 -10.08 10.70
N ASN A 44 0.48 -10.49 11.41
CA ASN A 44 0.17 -11.92 11.50
C ASN A 44 -0.46 -12.36 10.18
N THR A 45 0.05 -13.43 9.57
CA THR A 45 -0.49 -14.05 8.34
C THR A 45 -2.00 -14.30 8.45
N ASP A 46 -2.51 -14.65 9.64
CA ASP A 46 -3.94 -14.83 9.89
C ASP A 46 -4.75 -13.54 9.69
N ASN A 47 -4.19 -12.40 10.07
CA ASN A 47 -4.84 -11.09 9.89
C ASN A 47 -4.92 -10.74 8.41
N VAL A 48 -3.86 -11.04 7.64
CA VAL A 48 -3.81 -10.82 6.20
C VAL A 48 -4.91 -11.63 5.50
N THR A 49 -5.03 -12.91 5.81
CA THR A 49 -6.08 -13.78 5.23
C THR A 49 -7.48 -13.29 5.57
N ARG A 50 -7.72 -12.86 6.82
CA ARG A 50 -9.02 -12.34 7.25
C ARG A 50 -9.40 -11.04 6.53
N VAL A 51 -8.48 -10.09 6.41
CA VAL A 51 -8.70 -8.83 5.67
C VAL A 51 -8.94 -9.12 4.19
N HIS A 52 -8.15 -10.01 3.59
CA HIS A 52 -8.30 -10.41 2.19
C HIS A 52 -9.68 -11.01 1.91
N LYS A 53 -10.17 -11.89 2.79
CA LYS A 53 -11.50 -12.51 2.65
C LYS A 53 -12.62 -11.46 2.66
N VAL A 54 -12.56 -10.49 3.58
CA VAL A 54 -13.56 -9.42 3.68
C VAL A 54 -13.56 -8.54 2.43
N LEU A 55 -12.38 -8.14 1.93
CA LEU A 55 -12.26 -7.34 0.72
C LEU A 55 -12.70 -8.11 -0.54
N ASN A 56 -12.49 -9.42 -0.59
CA ASN A 56 -12.95 -10.22 -1.73
C ASN A 56 -14.47 -10.39 -1.75
N SER A 57 -15.13 -10.35 -0.59
CA SER A 57 -16.60 -10.33 -0.50
C SER A 57 -17.19 -8.96 -0.87
N ASP A 58 -16.64 -7.87 -0.35
CA ASP A 58 -17.05 -6.51 -0.73
C ASP A 58 -15.86 -5.55 -0.77
N ARG A 59 -15.47 -5.17 -2.00
CA ARG A 59 -14.35 -4.26 -2.27
C ARG A 59 -14.67 -2.80 -1.94
N ARG A 60 -15.92 -2.46 -1.62
CA ARG A 60 -16.34 -1.08 -1.32
C ARG A 60 -16.25 -0.72 0.16
N LEU A 61 -15.88 -1.69 1.01
CA LEU A 61 -15.78 -1.50 2.45
C LEU A 61 -14.65 -0.52 2.82
N SER A 62 -14.94 0.37 3.77
CA SER A 62 -13.96 1.29 4.32
C SER A 62 -13.00 0.58 5.28
N ILE A 63 -11.73 0.99 5.31
CA ILE A 63 -10.72 0.51 6.27
C ILE A 63 -11.23 0.60 7.71
N ARG A 64 -11.99 1.66 8.05
CA ARG A 64 -12.57 1.82 9.40
C ARG A 64 -13.57 0.72 9.74
N LEU A 65 -14.38 0.30 8.77
CA LEU A 65 -15.39 -0.72 8.97
C LEU A 65 -14.73 -2.10 9.09
N ILE A 66 -13.74 -2.39 8.25
CA ILE A 66 -12.96 -3.63 8.32
C ILE A 66 -12.22 -3.76 9.67
N ALA A 67 -11.62 -2.66 10.14
CA ALA A 67 -10.98 -2.60 11.45
C ALA A 67 -11.95 -2.94 12.59
N GLN A 68 -13.17 -2.41 12.55
CA GLN A 68 -14.22 -2.72 13.53
C GLN A 68 -14.69 -4.18 13.44
N MET A 69 -14.88 -4.72 12.23
CA MET A 69 -15.31 -6.10 12.02
C MET A 69 -14.29 -7.12 12.53
N LEU A 70 -13.00 -6.83 12.35
CA LEU A 70 -11.90 -7.74 12.68
C LEU A 70 -11.28 -7.47 14.06
N ASN A 71 -11.76 -6.44 14.77
CA ASN A 71 -11.17 -5.93 16.01
C ASN A 71 -9.67 -5.67 15.89
N LEU A 72 -9.26 -5.08 14.77
CA LEU A 72 -7.88 -4.71 14.48
C LEU A 72 -7.70 -3.20 14.52
N PRO A 73 -6.51 -2.70 14.91
CA PRO A 73 -6.22 -1.28 14.79
C PRO A 73 -6.25 -0.86 13.31
N LYS A 74 -6.75 0.35 13.06
CA LYS A 74 -6.88 0.91 11.71
C LYS A 74 -5.55 0.94 10.96
N SER A 75 -4.45 1.22 11.65
CA SER A 75 -3.09 1.23 11.07
C SER A 75 -2.75 -0.13 10.46
N VAL A 76 -3.00 -1.21 11.19
CA VAL A 76 -2.70 -2.58 10.76
C VAL A 76 -3.51 -2.98 9.54
N VAL A 77 -4.80 -2.65 9.53
CA VAL A 77 -5.64 -2.93 8.34
C VAL A 77 -5.16 -2.12 7.14
N HIS A 78 -4.78 -0.85 7.34
CA HIS A 78 -4.22 -0.03 6.28
C HIS A 78 -2.94 -0.64 5.71
N ASP A 79 -1.98 -0.99 6.56
CA ASP A 79 -0.70 -1.59 6.16
C ASP A 79 -0.91 -2.91 5.43
N ILE A 80 -1.85 -3.75 5.88
CA ILE A 80 -2.24 -4.99 5.18
C ILE A 80 -2.78 -4.70 3.79
N VAL A 81 -3.68 -3.73 3.63
CA VAL A 81 -4.27 -3.39 2.33
C VAL A 81 -3.21 -2.85 1.36
N THR A 82 -2.29 -2.00 1.83
CA THR A 82 -1.32 -1.31 0.97
C THR A 82 -0.03 -2.11 0.72
N GLU A 83 0.54 -2.73 1.75
CA GLU A 83 1.84 -3.40 1.68
C GLU A 83 1.75 -4.90 1.40
N HIS A 84 0.69 -5.57 1.89
CA HIS A 84 0.55 -7.02 1.79
C HIS A 84 -0.40 -7.46 0.68
N LEU A 85 -1.46 -6.69 0.43
CA LEU A 85 -2.44 -6.96 -0.63
C LEU A 85 -2.27 -6.07 -1.86
N ASN A 86 -1.40 -5.05 -1.78
CA ASN A 86 -1.11 -4.08 -2.84
C ASN A 86 -2.37 -3.51 -3.52
N MET A 87 -3.44 -3.31 -2.73
CA MET A 87 -4.70 -2.78 -3.22
C MET A 87 -4.72 -1.26 -3.12
N ARG A 88 -5.20 -0.60 -4.18
CA ARG A 88 -5.38 0.85 -4.21
C ARG A 88 -6.85 1.21 -4.25
N LYS A 89 -7.18 2.33 -3.62
CA LYS A 89 -8.53 2.88 -3.63
C LYS A 89 -8.77 3.58 -4.96
N VAL A 90 -9.73 3.09 -5.75
CA VAL A 90 -10.13 3.64 -7.05
C VAL A 90 -11.53 4.24 -6.94
N SER A 91 -11.74 5.40 -7.53
CA SER A 91 -13.05 6.04 -7.67
C SER A 91 -13.61 5.77 -9.05
N HIS A 92 -14.86 5.29 -9.14
CA HIS A 92 -15.55 5.27 -10.43
C HIS A 92 -15.97 6.69 -10.82
N ARG A 93 -15.70 7.09 -12.07
CA ARG A 93 -16.32 8.28 -12.67
C ARG A 93 -17.71 7.86 -13.16
N LEU A 94 -18.77 8.49 -12.65
CA LEU A 94 -20.12 8.26 -13.17
C LEU A 94 -20.18 8.78 -14.61
N SER A 95 -20.34 7.89 -15.58
CA SER A 95 -20.79 8.26 -16.92
C SER A 95 -22.30 8.48 -16.84
N CYS A 96 -22.74 9.74 -16.83
CA CYS A 96 -24.15 10.08 -17.02
C CYS A 96 -24.53 9.75 -18.46
N GLU A 97 -25.05 8.56 -18.70
CA GLU A 97 -25.78 8.28 -19.93
C GLU A 97 -27.13 8.98 -19.81
N GLN A 98 -27.30 10.06 -20.56
CA GLN A 98 -28.57 10.78 -20.63
C GLN A 98 -29.56 9.87 -21.37
N LEU A 99 -30.47 9.24 -20.64
CA LEU A 99 -31.64 8.60 -21.23
C LEU A 99 -32.44 9.66 -22.00
N PRO A 100 -32.89 9.39 -23.23
CA PRO A 100 -33.63 10.37 -24.02
C PRO A 100 -34.94 10.73 -23.31
N ASP A 101 -35.15 12.04 -23.21
CA ASP A 101 -36.30 12.74 -22.62
C ASP A 101 -37.62 12.19 -23.17
N GLN A 102 -38.29 11.32 -22.40
CA GLN A 102 -39.60 10.80 -22.76
C GLN A 102 -40.68 11.46 -21.91
N GLY A 103 -41.36 12.44 -22.51
CA GLY A 103 -42.69 12.87 -22.10
C GLY A 103 -42.75 14.14 -21.25
N ARG A 104 -42.44 15.29 -21.85
CA ARG A 104 -42.68 16.63 -21.27
C ARG A 104 -44.19 16.93 -21.18
N HIS A 105 -44.81 16.72 -20.01
CA HIS A 105 -46.13 17.28 -19.71
C HIS A 105 -46.00 18.78 -19.37
N PRO A 106 -46.88 19.68 -19.88
CA PRO A 106 -46.66 21.13 -19.82
C PRO A 106 -47.04 21.81 -18.48
N ASN A 107 -47.20 21.09 -17.38
CA ASN A 107 -47.60 21.68 -16.10
C ASN A 107 -46.99 20.99 -14.87
N ALA A 108 -45.66 20.88 -14.80
CA ALA A 108 -44.97 20.61 -13.54
C ALA A 108 -44.06 21.79 -13.19
N SER A 109 -44.28 22.40 -12.03
CA SER A 109 -43.46 23.47 -11.48
C SER A 109 -41.99 23.06 -11.43
N ALA A 110 -41.08 24.00 -11.71
CA ALA A 110 -39.63 23.86 -11.65
C ALA A 110 -39.07 23.68 -10.22
N ALA A 111 -39.68 22.79 -9.43
CA ALA A 111 -39.20 22.41 -8.12
C ALA A 111 -38.26 21.19 -8.26
N ALA A 112 -36.97 21.51 -8.38
CA ALA A 112 -35.85 20.65 -8.01
C ALA A 112 -35.91 19.17 -8.49
N LEU A 113 -35.63 18.95 -9.77
CA LEU A 113 -35.01 17.69 -10.18
C LEU A 113 -33.57 17.67 -9.62
N GLN A 114 -33.41 17.20 -8.38
CA GLN A 114 -32.08 16.86 -7.88
C GLN A 114 -31.52 15.74 -8.78
N PRO A 115 -30.27 15.85 -9.28
CA PRO A 115 -29.63 14.70 -9.91
C PRO A 115 -29.58 13.58 -8.86
N ARG A 116 -30.27 12.46 -9.13
CA ARG A 116 -30.22 11.23 -8.32
C ARG A 116 -28.86 10.51 -8.45
N CYS A 117 -27.77 11.26 -8.44
CA CYS A 117 -26.43 10.67 -8.38
C CYS A 117 -26.07 10.48 -6.91
N GLY A 118 -26.22 9.23 -6.42
CA GLY A 118 -25.60 8.82 -5.16
C GLY A 118 -24.08 9.01 -5.22
N PRO A 119 -23.39 9.10 -4.06
CA PRO A 119 -21.96 9.36 -4.02
C PRO A 119 -21.17 8.29 -4.79
N PRO A 120 -20.08 8.67 -5.48
CA PRO A 120 -19.26 7.74 -6.25
C PRO A 120 -18.81 6.58 -5.36
N GLY A 121 -19.03 5.35 -5.84
CA GLY A 121 -18.55 4.15 -5.17
C GLY A 121 -17.03 4.14 -5.11
N LEU A 122 -16.48 4.14 -3.90
CA LEU A 122 -15.05 3.95 -3.70
C LEU A 122 -14.75 2.46 -3.53
N PHE A 123 -13.87 2.01 -4.40
CA PHE A 123 -13.39 0.66 -4.62
C PHE A 123 -12.01 0.28 -4.14
N PHE A 124 -11.73 -0.92 -3.66
CA PHE A 124 -10.37 -1.45 -3.70
C PHE A 124 -10.13 -2.28 -4.96
N VAL A 125 -9.04 -2.02 -5.66
CA VAL A 125 -8.58 -2.82 -6.81
C VAL A 125 -7.13 -3.22 -6.56
N SER A 126 -6.80 -4.48 -6.78
CA SER A 126 -5.40 -4.95 -6.80
C SER A 126 -4.64 -4.20 -7.88
N SER A 127 -3.51 -3.60 -7.51
CA SER A 127 -2.65 -2.92 -8.46
C SER A 127 -2.01 -3.94 -9.40
N PRO A 128 -2.09 -3.77 -10.74
CA PRO A 128 -1.40 -4.64 -11.67
C PRO A 128 0.07 -4.23 -11.77
N GLU A 129 0.86 -4.48 -10.72
CA GLU A 129 2.32 -4.46 -10.85
C GLU A 129 2.98 -5.18 -9.67
N LYS A 130 3.95 -6.04 -10.01
CA LYS A 130 4.71 -7.00 -9.19
C LYS A 130 4.07 -8.38 -8.96
N ALA A 131 3.63 -9.01 -10.06
CA ALA A 131 3.98 -10.42 -10.21
C ALA A 131 5.49 -10.47 -10.51
N ASP A 132 6.21 -11.43 -9.94
CA ASP A 132 7.67 -11.63 -10.03
C ASP A 132 8.55 -10.69 -9.20
N GLU A 133 8.56 -10.89 -7.88
CA GLU A 133 9.78 -10.67 -7.07
C GLU A 133 9.70 -11.30 -5.66
N ARG A 134 9.09 -12.49 -5.52
CA ARG A 134 9.06 -13.23 -4.23
C ARG A 134 9.25 -14.74 -4.39
N GLN A 135 10.17 -15.14 -5.27
CA GLN A 135 10.67 -16.52 -5.29
C GLN A 135 12.17 -16.52 -5.61
N ALA A 136 12.98 -16.06 -4.66
CA ALA A 136 14.40 -16.35 -4.58
C ALA A 136 14.89 -16.15 -3.14
N PHE A 137 14.58 -17.11 -2.27
CA PHE A 137 15.45 -17.58 -1.19
C PHE A 137 15.29 -19.09 -1.11
#